data_AF-A0A848XG52-F1
#
_entry.id   AF-A0A848XG52-F1
#
_cell.length_a   1.000
_cell.length_b   1.000
_cell.length_c   1.000
_cell.angle_alpha   90.00
_cell.angle_beta   90.00
_cell.angle_gamma   90.00
#
_symmetry.space_group_name_H-M   'P 1'
#
loop_
_entity.id
_entity.type
_entity.pdbx_description
1 polymer ?
#
loop_
_entity_poly.entity_id
_entity_poly.type
_entity_poly.pdbx_seq_one_letter_code
_entity_poly.pdbx_strand_id
1 'polypeptide(L)'
;MAAIYTPLLWLHFVAIGLGGAATFGSAIVGARARGAPPELRPHFLAIVSRLSAAGTMGLALLLLTGPLMIWIAGGTGADPLWFWAKMAFVALLVAAVIFSRRNLASMREGDADATARAPKIGMVIRFAYLGVLALAVLAFH
;
A
#
# COMPACT_ATOMS: atom_id res chain seq x y z
N MET A 1 25.01 11.84 11.16
CA MET A 1 23.66 11.83 10.53
C MET A 1 23.50 10.70 9.51
N ALA A 2 24.44 10.49 8.58
CA ALA A 2 24.38 9.41 7.58
C ALA A 2 24.19 8.00 8.18
N ALA A 3 24.83 7.70 9.32
CA ALA A 3 24.73 6.40 9.99
C ALA A 3 23.30 5.99 10.40
N ILE A 4 22.40 6.95 10.64
CA ILE A 4 20.99 6.70 11.02
C ILE A 4 20.08 6.80 9.79
N TYR A 5 20.37 7.72 8.87
CA TYR A 5 19.57 7.94 7.68
C TYR A 5 19.58 6.73 6.73
N THR A 6 20.75 6.12 6.50
CA THR A 6 20.87 5.00 5.54
C THR A 6 20.06 3.76 5.95
N PRO A 7 20.12 3.27 7.21
CA PRO A 7 19.25 2.18 7.65
C PRO A 7 17.77 2.52 7.54
N LEU A 8 17.40 3.77 7.82
CA LEU A 8 16.02 4.23 7.74
C LEU A 8 15.50 4.26 6.31
N LEU A 9 16.32 4.73 5.37
CA LEU A 9 16.05 4.69 3.93
C LEU A 9 15.90 3.25 3.44
N TRP A 10 16.77 2.34 3.86
CA TRP A 10 16.64 0.92 3.55
C TRP A 10 15.31 0.35 4.05
N LEU A 11 14.95 0.65 5.30
CA LEU A 11 13.68 0.23 5.89
C LEU A 11 12.48 0.83 5.14
N HIS A 12 12.58 2.08 4.67
CA HIS A 12 11.58 2.73 3.83
C HIS A 12 11.39 1.98 2.50
N PHE A 13 12.48 1.55 1.86
CA PHE A 13 12.40 0.74 0.63
C PHE A 13 11.83 -0.66 0.86
N VAL A 14 12.15 -1.30 1.99
CA VAL A 14 11.50 -2.57 2.38
C VAL A 14 10.00 -2.36 2.55
N ALA A 15 9.59 -1.27 3.21
CA ALA A 15 8.20 -0.92 3.43
C ALA A 15 7.45 -0.71 2.10
N ILE A 16 8.09 -0.06 1.13
CA ILE A 16 7.63 0.02 -0.26
C ILE A 16 7.46 -1.39 -0.85
N GLY A 17 8.50 -2.23 -0.79
CA GLY A 17 8.45 -3.60 -1.31
C GLY A 17 7.27 -4.42 -0.76
N LEU A 18 7.02 -4.35 0.55
CA LEU A 18 5.88 -4.98 1.20
C LEU A 18 4.54 -4.43 0.70
N GLY A 19 4.42 -3.10 0.59
CA GLY A 19 3.23 -2.44 0.05
C GLY A 19 2.95 -2.84 -1.40
N GLY A 20 3.98 -2.93 -2.23
CA GLY A 20 3.89 -3.38 -3.62
C GLY A 20 3.50 -4.84 -3.73
N ALA A 21 4.15 -5.73 -2.98
CA ALA A 21 3.82 -7.15 -2.94
C ALA A 21 2.36 -7.37 -2.54
N ALA A 22 1.86 -6.65 -1.54
CA ALA A 22 0.47 -6.70 -1.14
C ALA A 22 -0.47 -6.19 -2.24
N THR A 23 -0.15 -5.04 -2.82
CA THR A 23 -0.98 -4.34 -3.80
C THR A 23 -1.14 -5.14 -5.10
N PHE A 24 -0.03 -5.61 -5.67
CA PHE A 24 -0.02 -6.33 -6.95
C PHE A 24 -0.26 -7.83 -6.75
N GLY A 25 0.37 -8.43 -5.74
CA GLY A 25 0.22 -9.86 -5.44
C GLY A 25 -1.21 -10.22 -5.10
N SER A 26 -1.90 -9.44 -4.25
CA SER A 26 -3.28 -9.75 -3.87
C SER A 26 -4.24 -9.67 -5.06
N ALA A 27 -4.00 -8.77 -6.01
CA ALA A 27 -4.80 -8.66 -7.24
C ALA A 27 -4.64 -9.91 -8.12
N ILE A 28 -3.41 -10.39 -8.30
CA ILE A 28 -3.11 -11.59 -9.10
C ILE A 28 -3.71 -12.83 -8.42
N VAL A 29 -3.44 -13.03 -7.14
CA VAL A 29 -3.94 -14.18 -6.36
C VAL A 29 -5.46 -14.16 -6.29
N GLY A 30 -6.08 -13.00 -6.04
CA GLY A 30 -7.53 -12.83 -6.01
C GLY A 30 -8.19 -13.10 -7.37
N ALA A 31 -7.55 -12.75 -8.49
CA ALA A 31 -8.04 -13.10 -9.81
C ALA A 31 -8.04 -14.62 -10.05
N ARG A 32 -6.99 -15.32 -9.61
CA ARG A 32 -6.89 -16.78 -9.70
C ARG A 32 -7.91 -17.49 -8.80
N ALA A 33 -8.17 -16.95 -7.61
CA ALA A 33 -9.16 -17.50 -6.68
C ALA A 33 -10.57 -17.60 -7.27
N ARG A 34 -10.98 -16.64 -8.12
CA ARG A 34 -12.32 -16.63 -8.74
C ARG A 34 -12.55 -17.79 -9.72
N GLY A 35 -11.51 -18.20 -10.44
CA GLY A 35 -11.55 -19.31 -11.39
C GLY A 35 -11.22 -20.67 -10.78
N ALA A 36 -10.84 -20.72 -9.50
CA ALA A 36 -10.41 -21.95 -8.85
C ALA A 36 -11.61 -22.83 -8.40
N PRO A 37 -11.44 -24.16 -8.40
CA PRO A 37 -12.35 -25.10 -7.74
C PRO A 37 -12.68 -24.66 -6.31
N PRO A 38 -13.92 -24.87 -5.82
CA PRO A 38 -14.33 -24.44 -4.48
C PRO A 38 -13.37 -24.88 -3.35
N GLU A 39 -12.81 -26.08 -3.49
CA GLU A 39 -11.85 -26.70 -2.58
C GLU A 39 -10.54 -25.92 -2.43
N LEU A 40 -10.08 -25.23 -3.49
CA LEU A 40 -8.81 -24.50 -3.49
C LEU A 40 -8.96 -23.03 -3.07
N ARG A 41 -10.18 -22.49 -3.08
CA ARG A 41 -10.46 -21.07 -2.73
C ARG A 41 -9.93 -20.68 -1.34
N PRO A 42 -10.06 -21.50 -0.27
CA PRO A 42 -9.51 -21.17 1.04
C PRO A 42 -7.98 -20.95 1.02
N HIS A 43 -7.24 -21.72 0.22
CA HIS A 43 -5.79 -21.57 0.10
C HIS A 43 -5.40 -20.22 -0.53
N PHE A 44 -6.10 -19.80 -1.60
CA PHE A 44 -5.88 -18.49 -2.20
C PHE A 44 -6.24 -17.34 -1.25
N LEU A 45 -7.35 -17.46 -0.51
CA LEU A 45 -7.74 -16.45 0.47
C LEU A 45 -6.74 -16.32 1.61
N ALA A 46 -6.13 -17.43 2.06
CA ALA A 46 -5.05 -17.41 3.05
C ALA A 46 -3.82 -16.65 2.54
N ILE A 47 -3.44 -16.82 1.27
CA ILE A 47 -2.34 -16.07 0.64
C ILE A 47 -2.67 -14.57 0.59
N VAL A 48 -3.87 -14.20 0.11
CA VAL A 48 -4.31 -12.79 0.08
C VAL A 48 -4.32 -12.17 1.47
N SER A 49 -4.73 -12.93 2.50
CA SER A 49 -4.70 -12.47 3.89
C SER A 49 -3.28 -12.15 4.36
N ARG A 50 -2.31 -13.03 4.09
CA ARG A 50 -0.88 -12.80 4.42
C ARG A 50 -0.30 -11.61 3.68
N LEU A 51 -0.60 -11.48 2.40
CA LEU A 51 -0.21 -10.32 1.60
C LEU A 51 -0.82 -9.02 2.15
N SER A 52 -2.09 -9.04 2.55
CA SER A 52 -2.76 -7.88 3.16
C SER A 52 -2.13 -7.48 4.50
N ALA A 53 -1.73 -8.46 5.33
CA ALA A 53 -1.01 -8.21 6.57
C ALA A 53 0.37 -7.57 6.30
N ALA A 54 1.12 -8.13 5.35
CA ALA A 54 2.41 -7.57 4.91
C ALA A 54 2.25 -6.13 4.38
N GLY A 55 1.22 -5.86 3.59
CA GLY A 55 0.92 -4.52 3.08
C GLY A 55 0.56 -3.53 4.18
N THR A 56 -0.19 -3.96 5.20
CA THR A 56 -0.52 -3.12 6.36
C THR A 56 0.73 -2.77 7.16
N MET A 57 1.63 -3.75 7.36
CA MET A 57 2.92 -3.54 8.01
C MET A 57 3.81 -2.60 7.18
N GLY A 58 3.88 -2.81 5.86
CA GLY A 58 4.58 -1.93 4.93
C GLY A 58 4.06 -0.50 4.96
N LEU A 59 2.74 -0.31 4.98
CA LEU A 59 2.14 1.03 5.10
C LEU A 59 2.50 1.70 6.44
N ALA A 60 2.42 0.97 7.55
CA ALA A 60 2.81 1.49 8.86
C ALA A 60 4.29 1.90 8.89
N LEU A 61 5.18 1.06 8.37
CA LEU A 61 6.60 1.36 8.23
C LEU A 61 6.84 2.58 7.33
N LEU A 62 6.15 2.70 6.20
CA LEU A 62 6.23 3.86 5.30
C LEU A 62 5.86 5.16 6.01
N LEU A 63 4.76 5.15 6.76
CA LEU A 63 4.25 6.31 7.51
C LEU A 63 5.15 6.71 8.69
N LEU A 64 5.95 5.78 9.23
CA LEU A 64 6.91 6.07 10.29
C LEU A 64 8.25 6.55 9.70
N THR A 65 8.78 5.80 8.74
CA THR A 65 10.11 6.05 8.18
C THR A 65 10.17 7.31 7.33
N GLY A 66 9.12 7.63 6.55
CA GLY A 66 9.09 8.83 5.70
C GLY A 66 9.23 10.14 6.49
N PRO A 67 8.34 10.43 7.46
CA PRO A 67 8.45 11.62 8.31
C PRO A 67 9.75 11.68 9.11
N LEU A 68 10.25 10.53 9.61
CA LEU A 68 11.50 10.49 10.36
C LEU A 68 12.72 10.82 9.46
N MET A 69 12.71 10.38 8.20
CA MET A 69 13.75 10.76 7.24
C MET A 69 13.75 12.26 6.97
N ILE A 70 12.57 12.88 6.80
CA ILE A 70 12.42 14.33 6.61
C ILE A 70 12.96 15.09 7.82
N TRP A 71 12.60 14.64 9.02
CA TRP A 71 13.07 15.23 10.27
C TRP A 71 14.60 15.20 10.38
N ILE A 72 15.21 14.07 10.06
CA ILE A 72 16.68 13.90 10.09
C ILE A 72 17.36 14.69 8.97
N ALA A 73 16.74 14.78 7.79
CA ALA A 73 17.25 15.54 6.66
C ALA A 73 17.11 17.06 6.82
N GLY A 74 16.28 17.52 7.77
CA GLY A 74 16.02 18.94 8.01
C GLY A 74 15.11 19.61 6.97
N GLY A 75 14.36 18.83 6.18
CA GLY A 75 13.53 19.36 5.10
C GLY A 75 12.91 18.30 4.19
N THR A 76 12.03 18.74 3.29
CA THR A 76 11.19 17.88 2.43
C THR A 76 11.87 17.38 1.15
N GLY A 77 13.14 17.71 0.92
CA GLY A 77 13.89 17.34 -0.29
C GLY A 77 14.23 18.55 -1.17
N ALA A 78 14.65 18.27 -2.41
CA ALA A 78 15.05 19.29 -3.38
C ALA A 78 13.87 20.05 -3.99
N ASP A 79 12.71 19.40 -4.17
CA ASP A 79 11.51 20.01 -4.74
C ASP A 79 10.27 19.83 -3.82
N PRO A 80 9.85 20.88 -3.09
CA PRO A 80 8.69 20.84 -2.21
C PRO A 80 7.36 20.55 -2.92
N LEU A 81 7.20 20.92 -4.19
CA LEU A 81 5.93 20.75 -4.91
C LEU A 81 5.61 19.26 -5.11
N TRP A 82 6.59 18.51 -5.64
CA TRP A 82 6.44 17.07 -5.87
C TRP A 82 6.34 16.30 -4.55
N PHE A 83 7.02 16.78 -3.51
CA PHE A 83 6.87 16.22 -2.17
C PHE A 83 5.42 16.32 -1.68
N TRP A 84 4.79 17.49 -1.73
CA TRP A 84 3.41 17.64 -1.28
C TRP A 84 2.41 16.89 -2.16
N ALA A 85 2.65 16.85 -3.48
CA ALA A 85 1.87 16.01 -4.39
C ALA A 85 1.96 14.52 -3.98
N LYS A 86 3.17 14.01 -3.70
CA LYS A 86 3.38 12.65 -3.17
C LYS A 86 2.58 12.44 -1.88
N MET A 87 2.61 13.41 -0.95
CA MET A 87 1.88 13.32 0.31
C MET A 87 0.35 13.25 0.12
N ALA A 88 -0.20 13.94 -0.88
CA ALA A 88 -1.61 13.80 -1.24
C ALA A 88 -1.95 12.36 -1.70
N PHE A 89 -1.07 11.75 -2.48
CA PHE A 89 -1.20 10.34 -2.89
C PHE A 89 -1.03 9.36 -1.71
N VAL A 90 -0.14 9.67 -0.75
CA VAL A 90 -0.02 8.90 0.51
C VAL A 90 -1.33 8.96 1.30
N ALA A 91 -1.93 10.15 1.45
CA ALA A 91 -3.21 10.31 2.13
C ALA A 91 -4.33 9.53 1.43
N LEU A 92 -4.40 9.59 0.09
CA LEU A 92 -5.34 8.80 -0.71
C LEU A 92 -5.14 7.29 -0.50
N LEU A 93 -3.88 6.83 -0.51
CA LEU A 93 -3.54 5.42 -0.28
C LEU A 93 -4.01 4.94 1.10
N VAL A 94 -3.74 5.72 2.15
CA VAL A 94 -4.18 5.42 3.53
C VAL A 94 -5.70 5.33 3.60
N ALA A 95 -6.41 6.33 3.05
CA ALA A 95 -7.87 6.34 3.03
C ALA A 95 -8.44 5.13 2.29
N ALA A 96 -7.88 4.80 1.12
CA ALA A 96 -8.32 3.66 0.32
C ALA A 96 -8.07 2.32 1.03
N VAL A 97 -6.94 2.15 1.73
CA VAL A 97 -6.63 0.95 2.53
C VAL A 97 -7.58 0.82 3.71
N ILE A 98 -7.85 1.90 4.46
CA ILE A 98 -8.83 1.89 5.56
C ILE A 98 -10.21 1.49 5.03
N PHE A 99 -10.64 2.12 3.93
CA PHE A 99 -11.91 1.81 3.29
C PHE A 99 -11.98 0.35 2.81
N SER A 100 -10.89 -0.17 2.23
CA SER A 100 -10.80 -1.58 1.82
C SER A 100 -10.98 -2.55 2.99
N ARG A 101 -10.43 -2.23 4.16
CA ARG A 101 -10.58 -3.09 5.36
C ARG A 101 -12.02 -3.09 5.87
N ARG A 102 -12.69 -1.92 5.87
CA ARG A 102 -14.11 -1.80 6.21
C ARG A 102 -14.99 -2.56 5.22
N ASN A 103 -14.72 -2.40 3.92
CA ASN A 103 -15.44 -3.10 2.87
C ASN A 103 -15.26 -4.63 2.98
N LEU A 104 -14.07 -5.10 3.35
CA LEU A 104 -13.83 -6.54 3.58
C LEU A 104 -14.63 -7.08 4.77
N ALA A 105 -14.78 -6.32 5.86
CA ALA A 105 -15.61 -6.72 6.99
C ALA A 105 -17.09 -6.89 6.54
N SER A 106 -17.61 -5.91 5.81
CA SER A 106 -18.96 -5.95 5.23
C SER A 106 -19.16 -7.10 4.22
N MET A 107 -18.15 -7.43 3.41
CA MET A 107 -18.20 -8.61 2.53
C MET A 107 -18.34 -9.93 3.32
N ARG A 108 -17.72 -10.03 4.50
CA ARG A 108 -17.83 -11.23 5.36
C ARG A 108 -19.21 -11.38 5.98
N GLU A 109 -19.95 -10.28 6.09
CA GLU A 109 -21.36 -10.25 6.52
C GLU A 109 -22.33 -10.57 5.38
N GLY A 110 -21.83 -10.75 4.15
CA GLY A 110 -22.64 -11.11 2.99
C GLY A 110 -23.15 -9.93 2.16
N ASP A 111 -22.63 -8.71 2.37
CA ASP A 111 -23.01 -7.54 1.56
C ASP A 111 -22.56 -7.70 0.09
N ALA A 112 -23.55 -7.83 -0.80
CA ALA A 112 -23.34 -7.94 -2.24
C ALA A 112 -22.74 -6.66 -2.85
N ASP A 113 -23.12 -5.48 -2.36
CA ASP A 113 -22.57 -4.21 -2.82
C ASP A 113 -21.10 -4.08 -2.42
N ALA A 114 -20.75 -4.54 -1.22
CA ALA A 114 -19.35 -4.57 -0.79
C ALA A 114 -18.50 -5.44 -1.71
N THR A 115 -19.04 -6.57 -2.17
CA THR A 115 -18.37 -7.45 -3.13
C THR A 115 -18.18 -6.75 -4.48
N ALA A 116 -19.18 -6.02 -4.96
CA ALA A 116 -19.11 -5.25 -6.21
C ALA A 116 -18.11 -4.06 -6.14
N ARG A 117 -17.92 -3.46 -4.97
CA ARG A 117 -16.96 -2.35 -4.75
C ARG A 117 -15.50 -2.80 -4.75
N ALA A 118 -15.20 -4.04 -4.35
CA ALA A 118 -13.83 -4.51 -4.12
C ALA A 118 -12.85 -4.29 -5.29
N PRO A 119 -13.20 -4.54 -6.58
CA PRO A 119 -12.30 -4.30 -7.71
C PRO A 119 -11.93 -2.82 -7.88
N LYS A 120 -12.90 -1.92 -7.68
CA LYS A 120 -12.70 -0.46 -7.79
C LYS A 120 -11.78 0.03 -6.68
N ILE A 121 -12.00 -0.43 -5.44
CA ILE A 121 -11.11 -0.10 -4.31
C ILE A 121 -9.67 -0.55 -4.59
N GLY A 122 -9.49 -1.78 -5.07
CA GLY A 122 -8.16 -2.29 -5.44
C GLY A 122 -7.51 -1.53 -6.59
N MET A 123 -8.29 -0.96 -7.52
CA MET A 123 -7.78 -0.06 -8.57
C MET A 123 -7.31 1.27 -7.99
N VAL A 124 -8.08 1.88 -7.09
CA VAL A 124 -7.70 3.13 -6.40
C VAL A 124 -6.43 2.95 -5.59
N ILE A 125 -6.29 1.84 -4.84
CA ILE A 125 -5.07 1.53 -4.08
C ILE A 125 -3.87 1.43 -5.02
N ARG A 126 -3.98 0.70 -6.13
CA ARG A 126 -2.90 0.56 -7.13
C ARG A 126 -2.51 1.91 -7.74
N PHE A 127 -3.49 2.71 -8.13
CA PHE A 127 -3.27 4.05 -8.66
C PHE A 127 -2.57 4.95 -7.64
N ALA A 128 -3.07 4.97 -6.40
CA ALA A 128 -2.51 5.76 -5.33
C ALA A 128 -1.05 5.34 -5.05
N TYR A 129 -0.79 4.04 -4.94
CA TYR A 129 0.54 3.48 -4.71
C TYR A 129 1.53 3.83 -5.83
N LEU A 130 1.14 3.68 -7.10
CA LEU A 130 1.99 4.05 -8.23
C LEU A 130 2.28 5.55 -8.27
N GLY A 131 1.29 6.39 -7.96
CA GLY A 131 1.49 7.83 -7.86
C GLY A 131 2.46 8.21 -6.74
N VAL A 132 2.42 7.55 -5.58
CA VAL A 132 3.41 7.73 -4.51
C VAL A 132 4.83 7.44 -5.03
N LEU A 133 5.01 6.35 -5.79
CA LEU A 133 6.34 5.98 -6.31
C LEU A 133 6.84 6.96 -7.38
N ALA A 134 6.01 7.30 -8.35
CA ALA A 134 6.38 8.23 -9.41
C ALA A 134 6.76 9.60 -8.86
N LEU A 135 5.95 10.13 -7.93
CA LEU A 135 6.21 11.43 -7.30
C LEU A 135 7.37 11.38 -6.32
N ALA A 136 7.69 10.22 -5.74
CA ALA A 136 8.91 10.07 -4.94
C ALA A 136 10.17 10.23 -5.80
N VAL A 137 10.20 9.70 -7.02
CA VAL A 137 11.33 9.93 -7.94
C VAL A 137 11.44 11.42 -8.26
N LEU A 138 10.32 12.09 -8.55
CA LEU A 138 10.33 13.52 -8.88
C LEU A 138 10.71 14.42 -7.68
N ALA A 139 10.35 14.05 -6.45
CA ALA A 139 10.65 14.86 -5.27
C ALA A 139 12.12 14.78 -4.81
N PHE A 140 12.82 13.70 -5.18
CA PHE A 140 14.15 13.36 -4.63
C PHE A 140 15.21 13.01 -5.70
N HIS A 141 14.99 13.41 -6.97
CA HIS A 141 16.02 13.34 -8.00
C HIS A 141 17.04 14.49 -7.89
#